data_AF-K5X8V5-F1
#
_entry.id   AF-K5X8V5-F1
#
_cell.length_a   1.000
_cell.length_b   1.000
_cell.length_c   1.000
_cell.angle_alpha   90.00
_cell.angle_beta   90.00
_cell.angle_gamma   90.00
#
_symmetry.space_group_name_H-M   'P 1'
#
loop_
_entity.id
_entity.type
_entity.pdbx_description
1 polymer ?
#
loop_
_entity_poly.entity_id
_entity_poly.type
_entity_poly.pdbx_seq_one_letter_code
_entity_poly.pdbx_strand_id
1 'polypeptide(L)'
;MAVYRFERNHIRSIGVEMKNNYLVLITRVAKSPEEFEPACGRSEKRIIIYDMGKQEEIYQVPVLEDISYIYPIPDELDILITHKDQKAFQLWTLDAGVRGAQITAKLKKRIVTPHRDPGDYIGPTRIGGNYNQFVFNVTTSGDIDIWRRESGMPYLRFQSPKLQEEGEGVHCFSWRRSDDETATFATAGIQGHTLWVWRGEELLLPKTPASLESLNRFSPKFATNERNRARWQRATNMSVVPSSGSLSPREIERIDESVTEVNLDKDLHARS
;
A
#
# COMPACT_ATOMS: atom_id res chain seq x y z
N MET A 1 -15.47 3.04 -21.96
CA MET A 1 -15.41 3.29 -20.51
C MET A 1 -16.41 2.36 -19.83
N ALA A 2 -15.98 1.49 -18.91
CA ALA A 2 -16.89 0.62 -18.17
C ALA A 2 -17.39 1.35 -16.91
N VAL A 3 -18.67 1.19 -16.56
CA VAL A 3 -19.30 1.81 -15.38
C VAL A 3 -20.09 0.74 -14.65
N TYR A 4 -19.79 0.56 -13.36
CA TYR A 4 -20.46 -0.40 -12.47
C TYR A 4 -21.23 0.36 -11.39
N ARG A 5 -22.48 -0.03 -11.11
CA ARG A 5 -23.38 0.69 -10.19
C ARG A 5 -23.71 -0.14 -8.96
N PHE A 6 -23.70 0.50 -7.80
CA PHE A 6 -23.95 -0.13 -6.50
C PHE A 6 -24.96 0.72 -5.71
N GLU A 7 -26.26 0.50 -5.95
CA GLU A 7 -27.30 1.43 -5.48
C GLU A 7 -27.61 1.32 -3.98
N ARG A 8 -27.34 0.16 -3.37
CA ARG A 8 -27.65 -0.13 -1.96
C ARG A 8 -26.45 0.02 -1.03
N ASN A 9 -25.30 0.38 -1.58
CA ASN A 9 -24.01 0.32 -0.89
C ASN A 9 -23.24 1.63 -1.07
N HIS A 10 -22.77 2.21 0.03
CA HIS A 10 -21.75 3.25 -0.02
C HIS A 10 -20.37 2.61 -0.10
N ILE A 11 -19.68 2.84 -1.21
CA ILE A 11 -18.35 2.30 -1.45
C ILE A 11 -17.32 3.12 -0.66
N ARG A 12 -16.55 2.45 0.19
CA ARG A 12 -15.47 3.06 0.99
C ARG A 12 -14.10 2.90 0.34
N SER A 13 -13.85 1.74 -0.27
CA SER A 13 -12.59 1.39 -0.93
C SER A 13 -12.85 0.34 -2.00
N ILE A 14 -12.05 0.38 -3.06
CA ILE A 14 -12.10 -0.54 -4.21
C ILE A 14 -10.70 -1.11 -4.41
N GLY A 15 -10.61 -2.41 -4.62
CA GLY A 15 -9.45 -3.09 -5.16
C GLY A 15 -9.82 -3.83 -6.43
N VAL A 16 -8.93 -3.84 -7.42
CA VAL A 16 -9.09 -4.61 -8.65
C VAL A 16 -8.19 -5.82 -8.59
N GLU A 17 -8.77 -7.01 -8.64
CA GLU A 17 -8.05 -8.27 -8.81
C GLU A 17 -8.09 -8.62 -10.30
N MET A 18 -6.95 -8.45 -10.97
CA MET A 18 -6.87 -8.45 -12.43
C MET A 18 -6.97 -9.84 -13.04
N LYS A 19 -6.53 -10.90 -12.34
CA LYS A 19 -6.42 -12.24 -12.90
C LYS A 19 -7.79 -12.88 -13.13
N ASN A 20 -8.72 -12.71 -12.20
CA ASN A 20 -10.08 -13.23 -12.31
C ASN A 20 -11.09 -12.16 -12.71
N ASN A 21 -10.63 -10.93 -12.99
CA ASN A 21 -11.48 -9.81 -13.41
C ASN A 21 -12.55 -9.47 -12.35
N TYR A 22 -12.13 -9.34 -11.10
CA TYR A 22 -13.01 -9.03 -9.97
C TYR A 22 -12.74 -7.65 -9.38
N LEU A 23 -13.82 -6.99 -8.93
CA LEU A 23 -13.72 -5.89 -7.98
C LEU A 23 -13.92 -6.45 -6.57
N VAL A 24 -13.05 -6.04 -5.65
CA VAL A 24 -13.21 -6.30 -4.22
C VAL A 24 -13.47 -4.98 -3.53
N LEU A 25 -14.61 -4.87 -2.84
CA LEU A 25 -15.13 -3.61 -2.35
C LEU A 25 -15.29 -3.66 -0.83
N ILE A 26 -14.87 -2.60 -0.13
CA ILE A 26 -15.39 -2.32 1.21
C ILE A 26 -16.60 -1.42 1.04
N THR A 27 -17.74 -1.86 1.56
CA THR A 27 -18.99 -1.10 1.49
C THR A 27 -19.62 -0.94 2.86
N ARG A 28 -20.52 0.03 2.96
CA ARG A 28 -21.48 0.15 4.04
C ARG A 28 -22.88 0.09 3.46
N VAL A 29 -23.76 -0.67 4.09
CA VAL A 29 -25.16 -0.75 3.67
C VAL A 29 -25.80 0.63 3.82
N ALA A 30 -26.26 1.19 2.70
CA ALA A 30 -26.93 2.49 2.66
C ALA A 30 -28.44 2.34 2.92
N LYS A 31 -29.04 1.30 2.35
CA LYS A 31 -30.45 0.92 2.53
C LYS A 31 -30.55 -0.58 2.78
N SER A 32 -31.41 -0.99 3.71
CA SER A 32 -31.72 -2.40 3.91
C SER A 32 -32.41 -2.98 2.68
N PRO A 33 -32.51 -4.32 2.55
CA PRO A 33 -33.28 -4.96 1.48
C PRO A 33 -34.75 -4.51 1.41
N GLU A 34 -35.28 -4.01 2.53
CA GLU A 34 -36.64 -3.50 2.72
C GLU A 34 -36.71 -1.97 2.56
N GLU A 35 -35.67 -1.35 1.99
CA GLU A 35 -35.52 0.10 1.75
C GLU A 35 -35.44 0.99 3.00
N PHE A 36 -35.36 0.40 4.19
CA PHE A 36 -35.14 1.17 5.40
C PHE A 36 -33.69 1.64 5.49
N GLU A 37 -33.50 2.94 5.75
CA GLU A 37 -32.22 3.46 6.20
C GLU A 37 -31.96 2.96 7.63
N PRO A 38 -30.71 2.59 7.98
CA PRO A 38 -30.39 2.12 9.32
C PRO A 38 -30.69 3.21 10.37
N ALA A 39 -31.83 3.07 11.06
CA ALA A 39 -32.45 4.13 11.84
C ALA A 39 -31.78 4.43 13.19
N CYS A 40 -30.94 3.53 13.71
CA CYS A 40 -30.12 3.78 14.89
C CYS A 40 -29.08 2.64 15.05
N GLY A 41 -27.84 2.87 14.60
CA GLY A 41 -26.76 1.89 14.70
C GLY A 41 -25.62 2.16 13.72
N ARG A 42 -24.44 1.57 13.96
CA ARG A 42 -23.36 1.59 12.95
C ARG A 42 -23.86 0.80 11.73
N SER A 43 -23.99 1.46 10.58
CA SER A 43 -24.26 0.82 9.29
C SER A 43 -23.34 -0.41 9.09
N GLU A 44 -23.93 -1.56 8.78
CA GLU A 44 -23.18 -2.81 8.57
C GLU A 44 -22.13 -2.63 7.47
N LYS A 45 -20.88 -3.01 7.77
CA LYS A 45 -19.79 -3.02 6.79
C LYS A 45 -19.72 -4.38 6.13
N ARG A 46 -19.46 -4.40 4.83
CA ARG A 46 -19.34 -5.63 4.06
C ARG A 46 -18.11 -5.57 3.17
N ILE A 47 -17.50 -6.72 2.94
CA ILE A 47 -16.61 -6.93 1.81
C ILE A 47 -17.40 -7.65 0.73
N ILE A 48 -17.41 -7.10 -0.47
CA ILE A 48 -18.14 -7.63 -1.63
C ILE A 48 -17.13 -8.02 -2.71
N ILE A 49 -17.33 -9.19 -3.33
CA ILE A 49 -16.68 -9.55 -4.59
C ILE A 49 -17.71 -9.36 -5.69
N TYR A 50 -17.36 -8.53 -6.66
CA TYR A 50 -18.15 -8.25 -7.84
C TYR A 50 -17.43 -8.75 -9.08
N ASP A 51 -18.11 -9.59 -9.86
CA ASP A 51 -17.61 -10.13 -11.12
C ASP A 51 -17.80 -9.09 -12.22
N MET A 52 -16.71 -8.55 -12.76
CA MET A 52 -16.79 -7.51 -13.79
C MET A 52 -17.24 -8.06 -15.15
N GLY A 53 -17.06 -9.36 -15.39
CA GLY A 53 -17.50 -10.02 -16.63
C GLY A 53 -19.00 -10.29 -16.64
N LYS A 54 -19.54 -10.74 -15.50
CA LYS A 54 -20.98 -11.00 -15.33
C LYS A 54 -21.78 -9.78 -14.87
N GLN A 55 -21.09 -8.76 -14.39
CA GLN A 55 -21.68 -7.55 -13.81
C GLN A 55 -22.59 -7.82 -12.61
N GLU A 56 -22.21 -8.77 -11.75
CA GLU A 56 -23.00 -9.18 -10.59
C GLU A 56 -22.16 -9.29 -9.31
N GLU A 57 -22.80 -9.07 -8.16
CA GLU A 57 -22.22 -9.37 -6.85
C GLU A 57 -22.25 -10.89 -6.64
N ILE A 58 -21.09 -11.54 -6.63
CA ILE A 58 -20.99 -13.01 -6.52
C ILE A 58 -20.73 -13.50 -5.09
N TYR A 59 -20.28 -12.61 -4.20
CA TYR A 59 -20.01 -12.93 -2.80
C TYR A 59 -20.04 -11.69 -1.92
N GLN A 60 -20.55 -11.84 -0.70
CA GLN A 60 -20.49 -10.81 0.33
C GLN A 60 -20.20 -11.43 1.70
N VAL A 61 -19.45 -10.72 2.53
CA VAL A 61 -19.18 -11.10 3.92
C VAL A 61 -19.30 -9.88 4.85
N PRO A 62 -20.09 -9.96 5.94
CA PRO A 62 -20.15 -8.90 6.93
C PRO A 62 -18.84 -8.79 7.71
N VAL A 63 -18.49 -7.56 8.12
CA VAL A 63 -17.28 -7.27 8.91
C VAL A 63 -17.66 -6.38 10.10
N LEU A 64 -17.26 -6.79 11.30
CA LEU A 64 -17.53 -6.04 12.53
C LEU A 64 -16.47 -4.96 12.79
N GLU A 65 -15.24 -5.20 12.34
CA GLU A 65 -14.09 -4.34 12.53
C GLU A 65 -14.18 -3.04 11.72
N ASP A 66 -13.43 -2.01 12.13
CA ASP A 66 -13.38 -0.73 11.42
C ASP A 66 -12.35 -0.74 10.29
N ILE A 67 -12.62 -1.53 9.26
CA ILE A 67 -11.80 -1.60 8.04
C ILE A 67 -11.99 -0.37 7.13
N SER A 68 -10.94 -0.01 6.39
CA SER A 68 -10.88 1.26 5.64
C SER A 68 -10.40 1.14 4.20
N TYR A 69 -9.34 0.39 3.94
CA TYR A 69 -8.73 0.27 2.61
C TYR A 69 -8.51 -1.19 2.22
N ILE A 70 -8.63 -1.46 0.93
CA ILE A 70 -8.32 -2.74 0.28
C ILE A 70 -7.12 -2.54 -0.64
N TYR A 71 -6.15 -3.45 -0.52
CA TYR A 71 -4.98 -3.53 -1.38
C TYR A 71 -4.83 -4.97 -1.89
N PRO A 72 -5.33 -5.29 -3.10
CA PRO A 72 -5.04 -6.56 -3.74
C PRO A 72 -3.54 -6.67 -3.99
N ILE A 73 -2.96 -7.84 -3.73
CA ILE A 73 -1.53 -8.07 -3.95
C ILE A 73 -1.34 -8.46 -5.43
N PRO A 74 -0.45 -7.78 -6.18
CA PRO A 74 -0.21 -8.12 -7.57
C PRO A 74 0.18 -9.59 -7.76
N ASP A 75 -0.39 -10.21 -8.80
CA ASP A 75 -0.17 -11.61 -9.21
C ASP A 75 -0.51 -12.68 -8.15
N GLU A 76 -1.16 -12.29 -7.07
CA GLU A 76 -1.51 -13.13 -5.93
C GLU A 76 -3.02 -13.09 -5.68
N LEU A 77 -3.55 -14.12 -5.01
CA LEU A 77 -4.96 -14.14 -4.58
C LEU A 77 -5.18 -13.49 -3.22
N ASP A 78 -4.11 -13.00 -2.60
CA ASP A 78 -4.18 -12.37 -1.29
C ASP A 78 -4.50 -10.88 -1.41
N ILE A 79 -5.22 -10.39 -0.41
CA ILE A 79 -5.72 -9.03 -0.30
C ILE A 79 -5.39 -8.53 1.10
N LEU A 80 -4.66 -7.42 1.18
CA LEU A 80 -4.41 -6.72 2.42
C LEU A 80 -5.56 -5.76 2.69
N ILE A 81 -6.10 -5.79 3.90
CA ILE A 81 -7.17 -4.90 4.37
C ILE A 81 -6.68 -4.18 5.62
N THR A 82 -6.69 -2.85 5.61
CA THR A 82 -6.26 -2.05 6.77
C THR A 82 -7.45 -1.58 7.58
N HIS A 83 -7.23 -1.39 8.88
CA HIS A 83 -8.19 -0.70 9.75
C HIS A 83 -8.17 0.81 9.51
N LYS A 84 -9.14 1.53 10.06
CA LYS A 84 -9.31 2.98 9.89
C LYS A 84 -8.14 3.79 10.45
N ASP A 85 -7.56 3.33 11.55
CA ASP A 85 -6.34 3.91 12.11
C ASP A 85 -5.09 3.61 11.27
N GLN A 86 -5.20 2.67 10.31
CA GLN A 86 -4.12 2.13 9.49
C GLN A 86 -3.02 1.39 10.27
N LYS A 87 -3.21 1.23 11.58
CA LYS A 87 -2.27 0.62 12.52
C LYS A 87 -2.43 -0.89 12.61
N ALA A 88 -3.66 -1.37 12.40
CA ALA A 88 -3.95 -2.78 12.31
C ALA A 88 -4.29 -3.17 10.87
N PHE A 89 -4.01 -4.43 10.53
CA PHE A 89 -4.32 -5.00 9.22
C PHE A 89 -4.89 -6.41 9.34
N GLN A 90 -5.50 -6.85 8.25
CA GLN A 90 -5.99 -8.19 8.04
C GLN A 90 -5.49 -8.66 6.66
N LEU A 91 -5.15 -9.93 6.56
CA LEU A 91 -4.84 -10.56 5.29
C LEU A 91 -5.98 -11.50 4.94
N TRP A 92 -6.48 -11.41 3.72
CA TRP A 92 -7.56 -12.26 3.21
C TRP A 92 -7.10 -12.94 1.93
N THR A 93 -7.56 -14.15 1.68
CA THR A 93 -7.30 -14.88 0.44
C THR A 93 -8.58 -15.08 -0.33
N LEU A 94 -8.54 -14.76 -1.61
CA LEU A 94 -9.56 -15.11 -2.58
C LEU A 94 -9.43 -16.61 -2.92
N ASP A 95 -10.36 -17.40 -2.41
CA ASP A 95 -10.55 -18.79 -2.81
C ASP A 95 -11.44 -18.83 -4.05
N ALA A 96 -10.80 -18.79 -5.23
CA ALA A 96 -11.46 -18.97 -6.51
C ALA A 96 -11.48 -20.47 -6.83
N GLY A 97 -12.66 -21.09 -6.72
CA GLY A 97 -12.88 -22.50 -6.99
C GLY A 97 -13.98 -22.72 -8.02
N VAL A 98 -14.15 -23.97 -8.45
CA VAL A 98 -15.27 -24.38 -9.29
C VAL A 98 -16.16 -25.31 -8.47
N ARG A 99 -17.45 -24.99 -8.37
CA ARG A 99 -18.45 -25.84 -7.72
C ARG A 99 -19.46 -26.28 -8.79
N GLY A 100 -19.26 -27.48 -9.33
CA GLY A 100 -20.02 -27.96 -10.49
C GLY A 100 -19.62 -27.20 -11.77
N ALA A 101 -20.58 -26.50 -12.39
CA ALA A 101 -20.32 -25.65 -13.56
C ALA A 101 -20.08 -24.16 -13.21
N GLN A 102 -20.19 -23.78 -11.93
CA GLN A 102 -20.13 -22.39 -11.50
C GLN A 102 -18.78 -22.06 -10.86
N ILE A 103 -18.12 -21.01 -11.34
CA ILE A 103 -16.97 -20.41 -10.65
C ILE A 103 -17.49 -19.77 -9.36
N THR A 104 -16.97 -20.20 -8.22
CA THR A 104 -17.26 -19.63 -6.91
C THR A 104 -16.06 -18.86 -6.42
N ALA A 105 -16.25 -17.60 -6.04
CA ALA A 105 -15.24 -16.79 -5.37
C ALA A 105 -15.64 -16.60 -3.91
N LYS A 106 -14.76 -16.92 -2.97
CA LYS A 106 -14.98 -16.68 -1.54
C LYS A 106 -13.78 -16.02 -0.93
N LEU A 107 -13.99 -15.13 0.03
CA LEU A 107 -12.91 -14.55 0.82
C LEU A 107 -12.74 -15.33 2.13
N LYS A 108 -11.49 -15.69 2.43
CA LYS A 108 -11.11 -16.30 3.70
C LYS A 108 -10.13 -15.39 4.42
N LYS A 109 -10.48 -14.94 5.62
CA LYS A 109 -9.56 -14.21 6.50
C LYS A 109 -8.43 -15.16 6.93
N ARG A 110 -7.19 -14.80 6.64
CA ARG A 110 -6.01 -15.54 7.11
C ARG A 110 -5.75 -15.20 8.56
N ILE A 111 -5.33 -16.21 9.32
CA ILE A 111 -4.81 -16.01 10.67
C ILE A 111 -3.38 -15.50 10.52
N VAL A 112 -3.22 -14.19 10.70
CA VAL A 112 -1.92 -13.53 10.84
C VAL A 112 -1.94 -12.94 12.24
N THR A 113 -0.91 -13.21 13.03
CA THR A 113 -0.77 -12.61 14.36
C THR A 113 0.06 -11.34 14.21
N PRO A 114 -0.55 -10.15 14.04
CA PRO A 114 0.22 -8.91 14.16
C PRO A 114 0.74 -8.82 15.59
N HIS A 115 2.06 -8.83 15.79
CA HIS A 115 2.64 -8.62 17.11
C HIS A 115 3.14 -7.16 17.26
N ARG A 116 3.10 -6.71 18.53
CA ARG A 116 3.30 -5.35 19.07
C ARG A 116 2.03 -4.53 19.12
N ASP A 117 1.99 -3.64 20.11
CA ASP A 117 0.94 -2.65 20.34
C ASP A 117 0.70 -1.89 19.03
N PRO A 118 -0.42 -2.15 18.32
CA PRO A 118 -0.70 -1.48 17.06
C PRO A 118 -0.69 0.04 17.23
N GLY A 119 -0.95 0.54 18.46
CA GLY A 119 -0.89 1.95 18.82
C GLY A 119 0.39 2.67 18.42
N ASP A 120 1.53 1.96 18.33
CA ASP A 120 2.83 2.53 17.97
C ASP A 120 3.07 2.62 16.45
N TYR A 121 2.25 1.98 15.62
CA TYR A 121 2.45 2.04 14.17
C TYR A 121 1.97 3.38 13.56
N ILE A 122 2.62 3.77 12.47
CA ILE A 122 2.31 4.96 11.69
C ILE A 122 1.95 4.59 10.24
N GLY A 123 0.98 5.31 9.68
CA GLY A 123 0.56 5.15 8.29
C GLY A 123 0.03 3.75 7.96
N PRO A 124 -0.17 3.43 6.67
CA PRO A 124 -0.66 2.14 6.24
C PRO A 124 0.43 1.08 6.25
N THR A 125 0.06 -0.10 6.74
CA THR A 125 0.78 -1.35 6.48
C THR A 125 1.04 -1.52 4.98
N ARG A 126 2.27 -1.90 4.61
CA ARG A 126 2.66 -2.15 3.22
C ARG A 126 2.97 -3.63 2.99
N ILE A 127 2.66 -4.11 1.79
CA ILE A 127 3.18 -5.38 1.29
C ILE A 127 4.38 -5.09 0.41
N GLY A 128 5.40 -5.93 0.49
CA GLY A 128 6.54 -5.86 -0.41
C GLY A 128 7.46 -7.07 -0.28
N GLY A 129 8.70 -6.87 -0.67
CA GLY A 129 9.62 -7.94 -1.04
C GLY A 129 9.44 -8.34 -2.50
N ASN A 130 10.47 -8.94 -3.09
CA ASN A 130 10.52 -9.29 -4.50
C ASN A 130 9.36 -10.21 -4.95
N TYR A 131 8.76 -10.94 -4.01
CA TYR A 131 7.61 -11.83 -4.22
C TYR A 131 6.43 -11.50 -3.30
N ASN A 132 6.30 -10.24 -2.89
CA ASN A 132 5.22 -9.79 -1.99
C ASN A 132 5.16 -10.61 -0.68
N GLN A 133 6.29 -11.15 -0.23
CA GLN A 133 6.36 -12.10 0.87
C GLN A 133 6.47 -11.42 2.25
N PHE A 134 6.62 -10.09 2.28
CA PHE A 134 6.77 -9.33 3.50
C PHE A 134 5.64 -8.33 3.73
N VAL A 135 5.33 -8.16 5.01
CA VAL A 135 4.47 -7.08 5.52
C VAL A 135 5.35 -6.11 6.29
N PHE A 136 5.28 -4.83 5.97
CA PHE A 136 6.03 -3.75 6.61
C PHE A 136 5.10 -2.87 7.45
N ASN A 137 5.48 -2.64 8.69
CA ASN A 137 4.88 -1.63 9.55
C ASN A 137 6.00 -0.75 10.12
N VAL A 138 5.77 0.56 10.13
CA VAL A 138 6.72 1.52 10.68
C VAL A 138 6.20 2.01 12.02
N THR A 139 7.06 2.12 13.02
CA THR A 139 6.71 2.65 14.34
C THR A 139 6.91 4.17 14.40
N THR A 140 6.31 4.81 15.41
CA THR A 140 6.56 6.24 15.68
C THR A 140 8.03 6.54 15.92
N SER A 141 8.77 5.59 16.52
CA SER A 141 10.22 5.68 16.75
C SER A 141 11.09 5.50 15.49
N GLY A 142 10.47 5.22 14.33
CA GLY A 142 11.19 5.01 13.07
C GLY A 142 11.78 3.62 12.87
N ASP A 143 11.45 2.66 13.75
CA ASP A 143 11.76 1.26 13.50
C ASP A 143 10.81 0.70 12.43
N ILE A 144 11.32 -0.19 11.58
CA ILE A 144 10.51 -0.85 10.56
C ILE A 144 10.43 -2.33 10.91
N ASP A 145 9.25 -2.78 11.28
CA ASP A 145 8.96 -4.19 11.50
C ASP A 145 8.59 -4.88 10.19
N ILE A 146 9.30 -5.97 9.92
CA ILE A 146 9.14 -6.79 8.72
C ILE A 146 8.66 -8.16 9.16
N TRP A 147 7.50 -8.58 8.65
CA TRP A 147 6.86 -9.86 8.94
C TRP A 147 6.80 -10.71 7.70
N ARG A 148 6.90 -12.04 7.83
CA ARG A 148 6.58 -12.95 6.72
C ARG A 148 5.07 -12.98 6.52
N ARG A 149 4.60 -12.61 5.32
CA ARG A 149 3.18 -12.65 4.94
C ARG A 149 2.59 -14.04 5.11
N GLU A 150 3.31 -15.06 4.68
CA GLU A 150 2.83 -16.43 4.61
C GLU A 150 2.53 -17.03 6.00
N SER A 151 3.47 -16.88 6.93
CA SER A 151 3.37 -17.43 8.28
C SER A 151 2.84 -16.44 9.31
N GLY A 152 2.81 -15.14 9.00
CA GLY A 152 2.54 -14.08 9.95
C GLY A 152 3.62 -13.88 11.01
N MET A 153 4.77 -14.55 10.88
CA MET A 153 5.85 -14.49 11.88
C MET A 153 6.73 -13.26 11.67
N PRO A 154 7.26 -12.66 12.76
CA PRO A 154 8.27 -11.61 12.63
C PRO A 154 9.49 -12.15 11.90
N TYR A 155 10.02 -11.37 10.96
CA TYR A 155 11.20 -11.73 10.18
C TYR A 155 12.42 -10.91 10.58
N LEU A 156 12.28 -9.58 10.51
CA LEU A 156 13.37 -8.65 10.77
C LEU A 156 12.79 -7.36 11.34
N ARG A 157 13.56 -6.71 12.19
CA ARG A 157 13.34 -5.31 12.53
C ARG A 157 14.50 -4.51 11.98
N PHE A 158 14.22 -3.53 11.15
CA PHE A 158 15.20 -2.57 10.68
C PHE A 158 15.22 -1.36 11.63
N GLN A 159 16.40 -1.04 12.14
CA GLN A 159 16.63 0.09 13.04
C GLN A 159 17.85 0.85 12.54
N SER A 160 17.72 2.17 12.45
CA SER A 160 18.80 3.03 12.00
C SER A 160 18.97 4.19 12.97
N PRO A 161 20.20 4.43 13.49
CA PRO A 161 20.49 5.61 14.30
C PRO A 161 20.10 6.90 13.59
N LYS A 162 20.25 6.98 12.25
CA LYS A 162 19.84 8.14 11.45
C LYS A 162 18.36 8.50 11.58
N LEU A 163 17.49 7.51 11.82
CA LEU A 163 16.05 7.74 12.01
C LEU A 163 15.71 8.09 13.47
N GLN A 164 16.62 7.81 14.40
CA GLN A 164 16.44 8.05 15.84
C GLN A 164 17.12 9.33 16.31
N GLU A 165 18.27 9.71 15.73
CA GLU A 165 19.12 10.83 16.11
C GLU A 165 18.48 12.19 15.86
N GLU A 166 17.66 12.34 14.83
CA GLU A 166 16.96 13.61 14.56
C GLU A 166 15.72 13.80 15.44
N GLY A 167 15.31 12.79 16.23
CA GLY A 167 14.12 12.88 17.09
C GLY A 167 12.80 13.11 16.32
N GLU A 168 12.86 13.14 14.98
CA GLU A 168 11.71 13.43 14.11
C GLU A 168 10.81 12.22 13.87
N GLY A 169 11.19 11.03 14.33
CA GLY A 169 10.51 9.80 13.98
C GLY A 169 10.44 9.58 12.47
N VAL A 170 9.58 8.66 12.04
CA VAL A 170 9.21 8.53 10.62
C VAL A 170 7.77 9.02 10.47
N HIS A 171 7.41 9.56 9.31
CA HIS A 171 6.02 9.89 8.97
C HIS A 171 5.58 9.17 7.69
N CYS A 172 6.50 9.05 6.73
CA CYS A 172 6.22 8.42 5.44
C CYS A 172 7.13 7.21 5.22
N PHE A 173 6.55 6.15 4.69
CA PHE A 173 7.27 4.96 4.23
C PHE A 173 6.74 4.51 2.87
N SER A 174 7.67 4.17 1.98
CA SER A 174 7.37 3.56 0.70
C SER A 174 8.41 2.49 0.40
N TRP A 175 7.98 1.43 -0.28
CA TRP A 175 8.85 0.34 -0.70
C TRP A 175 8.71 0.11 -2.20
N ARG A 176 9.80 -0.33 -2.84
CA ARG A 176 9.81 -0.74 -4.24
C ARG A 176 10.80 -1.89 -4.44
N ARG A 177 10.43 -2.82 -5.32
CA ARG A 177 11.38 -3.76 -5.94
C ARG A 177 12.37 -3.00 -6.82
N SER A 178 13.67 -3.17 -6.56
CA SER A 178 14.73 -2.56 -7.38
C SER A 178 15.17 -3.55 -8.46
N ASP A 179 15.57 -4.75 -8.07
CA ASP A 179 15.94 -5.88 -8.93
C ASP A 179 15.65 -7.20 -8.20
N ASP A 180 15.98 -8.36 -8.79
CA ASP A 180 15.67 -9.68 -8.24
C ASP A 180 16.38 -9.99 -6.91
N GLU A 181 17.42 -9.22 -6.57
CA GLU A 181 18.29 -9.46 -5.42
C GLU A 181 18.36 -8.28 -4.46
N THR A 182 17.72 -7.15 -4.76
CA THR A 182 17.76 -5.95 -3.91
C THR A 182 16.39 -5.32 -3.76
N ALA A 183 16.13 -4.90 -2.53
CA ALA A 183 14.97 -4.13 -2.15
C ALA A 183 15.40 -2.69 -1.85
N THR A 184 14.57 -1.75 -2.27
CA THR A 184 14.74 -0.34 -1.92
C THR A 184 13.51 0.15 -1.20
N PHE A 185 13.70 0.85 -0.09
CA PHE A 185 12.63 1.57 0.57
C PHE A 185 13.06 2.99 0.91
N ALA A 186 12.07 3.86 1.04
CA ALA A 186 12.28 5.26 1.36
C ALA A 186 11.51 5.60 2.63
N THR A 187 12.16 6.36 3.51
CA THR A 187 11.55 6.94 4.71
C THR A 187 11.74 8.44 4.73
N ALA A 188 10.76 9.17 5.25
CA ALA A 188 10.89 10.59 5.54
C ALA A 188 10.39 10.88 6.95
N GLY A 189 11.07 11.80 7.64
CA GLY A 189 10.73 12.23 9.00
C GLY A 189 9.48 13.10 9.04
N ILE A 190 9.02 13.45 10.25
CA ILE A 190 7.82 14.28 10.45
C ILE A 190 7.95 15.65 9.77
N GLN A 191 9.14 16.27 9.76
CA GLN A 191 9.32 17.57 9.11
C GLN A 191 9.51 17.46 7.59
N GLY A 192 9.73 16.24 7.06
CA GLY A 192 9.80 15.98 5.62
C GLY A 192 10.98 16.61 4.89
N HIS A 193 11.94 17.19 5.60
CA HIS A 193 13.10 17.87 5.00
C HIS A 193 14.13 16.92 4.40
N THR A 194 14.23 15.71 4.95
CA THR A 194 15.19 14.69 4.51
C THR A 194 14.45 13.43 4.06
N LEU A 195 14.77 12.97 2.85
CA LEU A 195 14.35 11.66 2.34
C LEU A 195 15.53 10.69 2.44
N TRP A 196 15.38 9.62 3.22
CA TRP A 196 16.36 8.55 3.27
C TRP A 196 15.95 7.43 2.33
N VAL A 197 16.84 7.09 1.40
CA VAL A 197 16.69 5.93 0.52
C VAL A 197 17.62 4.82 1.01
N TRP A 198 17.01 3.70 1.36
CA TRP A 198 17.68 2.52 1.88
C TRP A 198 17.72 1.45 0.81
N ARG A 199 18.92 0.92 0.53
CA ARG A 199 19.09 -0.23 -0.34
C ARG A 199 19.72 -1.37 0.44
N GLY A 200 19.14 -2.55 0.32
CA GLY A 200 19.72 -3.77 0.87
C GLY A 200 19.44 -4.96 -0.04
N GLU A 201 20.22 -6.01 0.18
CA GLU A 201 20.05 -7.27 -0.53
C GLU A 201 18.83 -8.02 0.02
N GLU A 202 18.07 -8.64 -0.87
CA GLU A 202 16.97 -9.54 -0.61
C GLU A 202 17.32 -10.89 -1.23
N LEU A 203 17.70 -11.85 -0.37
CA LEU A 203 17.96 -13.20 -0.86
C LEU A 203 16.63 -13.88 -1.11
N LEU A 204 16.55 -14.66 -2.20
CA LEU A 204 15.43 -15.55 -2.47
C LEU A 204 15.19 -16.44 -1.25
N LEU A 205 14.15 -16.12 -0.46
CA LEU A 205 13.75 -17.01 0.61
C LEU A 205 13.08 -18.23 -0.03
N PRO A 206 13.46 -19.46 0.37
CA PRO A 206 12.70 -20.63 -0.02
C PRO A 206 11.24 -20.43 0.44
N LYS A 207 10.27 -20.66 -0.45
CA LYS A 207 8.84 -20.66 -0.10
C LYS A 207 8.66 -21.53 1.14
N THR A 208 8.03 -20.99 2.18
CA THR A 208 7.84 -21.76 3.42
C THR A 208 6.97 -22.96 3.06
N PRO A 209 7.36 -24.21 3.40
CA PRO A 209 6.48 -25.34 3.16
C PRO A 209 5.19 -25.14 3.95
N ALA A 210 4.05 -25.45 3.33
CA ALA A 210 2.71 -25.19 3.84
C ALA A 210 2.34 -25.90 5.16
N SER A 211 3.26 -26.64 5.81
CA SER A 211 2.95 -27.42 7.01
C SER A 211 3.30 -26.67 8.30
N LEU A 212 2.25 -26.47 9.10
CA LEU A 212 2.31 -25.86 10.44
C LEU A 212 3.21 -26.65 11.43
N GLU A 213 3.50 -27.93 11.15
CA GLU A 213 4.20 -28.85 12.05
C GLU A 213 5.73 -28.65 12.09
N SER A 214 6.31 -27.93 11.13
CA SER A 214 7.76 -27.64 11.12
C SER A 214 8.16 -26.47 12.03
N LEU A 215 7.20 -25.74 12.61
CA LEU A 215 7.39 -24.48 13.36
C LEU A 215 7.87 -24.65 14.81
N ASN A 216 7.80 -25.84 15.40
CA ASN A 216 8.23 -26.05 16.79
C ASN A 216 9.75 -25.90 17.02
N ARG A 217 10.55 -25.72 15.96
CA ARG A 217 12.00 -25.50 16.06
C ARG A 217 12.43 -24.02 16.15
N PHE A 218 11.54 -23.07 15.88
CA PHE A 218 11.88 -21.64 15.88
C PHE A 218 11.27 -20.93 17.10
N SER A 219 11.86 -21.14 18.27
CA SER A 219 11.68 -20.21 19.40
C SER A 219 12.30 -18.85 19.04
N PRO A 220 11.56 -17.73 19.12
CA PRO A 220 12.09 -16.43 18.75
C PRO A 220 12.91 -15.87 19.91
N LYS A 221 14.18 -16.27 19.99
CA LYS A 221 15.18 -15.31 20.46
C LYS A 221 15.32 -14.34 19.30
N PHE A 222 14.83 -13.11 19.45
CA PHE A 222 15.11 -12.01 18.54
C PHE A 222 16.63 -11.89 18.44
N ALA A 223 17.22 -12.54 17.45
CA ALA A 223 18.63 -12.40 17.19
C ALA A 223 18.79 -10.99 16.62
N THR A 224 19.12 -10.05 17.50
CA THR A 224 19.91 -8.86 17.20
C THR A 224 21.22 -9.33 16.56
N ASN A 225 21.13 -9.81 15.32
CA ASN A 225 22.27 -10.31 14.59
C ASN A 225 22.87 -9.09 13.88
N GLU A 226 24.00 -8.60 14.37
CA GLU A 226 24.72 -7.45 13.81
C GLU A 226 24.97 -7.61 12.30
N ARG A 227 25.08 -8.85 11.80
CA ARG A 227 25.16 -9.17 10.36
C ARG A 227 23.95 -8.67 9.55
N ASN A 228 22.74 -8.74 10.11
CA ASN A 228 21.53 -8.26 9.43
C ASN A 228 21.44 -6.72 9.43
N ARG A 229 22.05 -6.07 10.44
CA ARG A 229 22.13 -4.60 10.55
C ARG A 229 23.02 -4.02 9.44
N ALA A 230 24.16 -4.65 9.17
CA ALA A 230 25.08 -4.24 8.10
C ALA A 230 24.48 -4.33 6.69
N ARG A 231 23.48 -5.20 6.49
CA ARG A 231 22.92 -5.52 5.17
C ARG A 231 22.10 -4.39 4.53
N TRP A 232 21.57 -3.48 5.33
CA TRP A 232 20.68 -2.39 4.87
C TRP A 232 21.33 -0.99 4.98
N GLN A 233 22.64 -0.91 5.24
CA GLN A 233 23.28 0.33 5.68
C GLN A 233 23.72 1.30 4.57
N ARG A 234 23.49 1.01 3.28
CA ARG A 234 23.74 2.02 2.24
C ARG A 234 22.56 2.96 2.11
N ALA A 235 22.54 3.97 2.98
CA ALA A 235 21.69 5.14 2.84
C ALA A 235 22.35 6.13 1.88
N THR A 236 21.67 6.47 0.79
CA THR A 236 22.09 7.59 -0.08
C THR A 236 21.25 8.80 0.33
N ASN A 237 21.91 9.87 0.79
CA ASN A 237 21.21 11.11 1.13
C ASN A 237 20.90 11.87 -0.16
N MET A 238 19.62 12.13 -0.43
CA MET A 238 19.22 13.10 -1.44
C MET A 238 18.50 14.25 -0.73
N SER A 239 19.11 15.43 -0.71
CA SER A 239 18.46 16.65 -0.23
C SER A 239 17.45 17.10 -1.27
N VAL A 240 16.19 17.27 -0.84
CA VAL A 240 15.20 17.94 -1.67
C VAL A 240 15.44 19.43 -1.51
N VAL A 241 15.88 20.09 -2.58
CA VAL A 241 16.01 21.56 -2.61
C VAL A 241 14.59 22.14 -2.45
N PRO A 242 14.33 23.02 -1.47
CA PRO A 242 13.05 23.69 -1.39
C PRO A 242 12.88 24.54 -2.65
N SER A 243 11.80 24.31 -3.40
CA SER A 243 11.44 25.18 -4.52
C SER A 243 11.06 26.55 -3.96
N SER A 244 12.03 27.45 -3.86
CA SER A 244 11.81 28.88 -3.70
C SER A 244 11.18 29.41 -4.99
N GLY A 245 9.85 29.55 -4.99
CA GLY A 245 9.13 30.16 -6.11
C GLY A 245 7.63 29.93 -6.05
N SER A 246 6.95 30.45 -5.03
CA SER A 246 5.51 30.67 -5.11
C SER A 246 5.26 31.84 -6.05
N LEU A 247 5.03 31.58 -7.34
CA LEU A 247 4.41 32.58 -8.21
C LEU A 247 2.93 32.67 -7.83
N SER A 248 2.49 33.88 -7.51
CA SER A 248 1.12 34.14 -7.11
C SER A 248 0.15 33.91 -8.29
N PRO A 249 -1.13 33.58 -8.05
CA PRO A 249 -2.11 33.28 -9.11
C PRO A 249 -2.47 34.45 -10.06
N ARG A 250 -1.74 35.57 -10.03
CA ARG A 250 -2.03 36.77 -10.83
C ARG A 250 -1.04 37.04 -11.97
N GLU A 251 -0.06 36.17 -12.20
CA GLU A 251 0.94 36.34 -13.28
C GLU A 251 0.77 35.35 -14.45
N ILE A 252 -0.26 34.50 -14.43
CA ILE A 252 -0.51 33.49 -15.49
C ILE A 252 -1.38 34.04 -16.65
N GLU A 253 -1.96 35.24 -16.52
CA GLU A 253 -2.83 35.83 -17.57
C GLU A 253 -2.14 36.86 -18.49
N ARG A 254 -0.80 36.90 -18.58
CA ARG A 254 -0.10 37.86 -19.47
C ARG A 254 0.87 37.26 -20.49
N ILE A 255 0.87 35.94 -20.67
CA ILE A 255 1.82 35.28 -21.59
C ILE A 255 1.17 34.86 -22.92
N ASP A 256 -0.15 35.00 -23.10
CA ASP A 256 -0.86 34.55 -24.31
C ASP A 256 -1.16 35.62 -25.38
N GLU A 257 -0.63 36.84 -25.26
CA GLU A 257 -0.75 37.88 -26.29
C GLU A 257 0.59 38.55 -26.58
N SER A 258 1.46 37.93 -27.39
CA SER A 258 2.50 38.67 -28.17
C SER A 258 3.33 37.77 -29.10
N VAL A 259 2.70 36.91 -29.89
CA VAL A 259 3.37 36.35 -31.09
C VAL A 259 2.43 36.43 -32.29
N THR A 260 2.35 37.61 -32.87
CA THR A 260 2.02 37.82 -34.30
C THR A 260 2.27 39.29 -34.62
N GLU A 261 3.38 39.59 -35.28
CA GLU A 261 3.37 40.36 -36.53
C GLU A 261 4.75 40.37 -37.20
N VAL A 262 4.67 40.13 -38.50
CA VAL A 262 5.74 40.07 -39.49
C VAL A 262 6.13 41.50 -39.87
N ASN A 263 7.41 41.78 -40.11
CA ASN A 263 7.75 42.85 -41.05
C ASN A 263 8.95 42.47 -41.94
N LEU A 264 8.67 42.54 -43.24
CA LEU A 264 9.55 42.39 -44.39
C LEU A 264 10.14 43.76 -44.77
N ASP A 265 11.26 43.73 -45.49
CA ASP A 265 11.90 44.82 -46.27
C ASP A 265 12.55 45.95 -45.46
N LYS A 266 13.75 46.49 -45.74
CA LYS A 266 14.68 46.61 -46.89
C LYS A 266 16.03 47.10 -46.27
N ASP A 267 17.24 46.97 -46.80
CA ASP A 267 17.72 47.40 -48.12
C ASP A 267 19.13 46.84 -48.40
N LEU A 268 19.41 46.66 -49.68
CA LEU A 268 20.70 46.33 -50.28
C LEU A 268 21.57 47.59 -50.51
N HIS A 269 22.88 47.33 -50.59
CA HIS A 269 23.94 48.06 -51.33
C HIS A 269 24.79 49.18 -50.67
N ALA A 270 26.03 48.77 -50.37
CA ALA A 270 27.28 49.12 -51.08
C ALA A 270 28.13 50.34 -50.66
N ARG A 271 29.46 50.09 -50.77
CA ARG A 271 30.65 50.98 -50.79
C ARG A 271 31.18 51.35 -49.39
N SER A 272 32.46 51.21 -49.06
CA SER A 272 33.70 51.13 -49.85
C SER A 272 34.71 50.16 -49.25
#